data_AF-A0A0A0DE07-F1
#
_entry.id   AF-A0A0A0DE07-F1
#
_cell.length_a   1.000
_cell.length_b   1.000
_cell.length_c   1.000
_cell.angle_alpha   90.00
_cell.angle_beta   90.00
_cell.angle_gamma   90.00
#
_symmetry.space_group_name_H-M   'P 1'
#
loop_
_entity.id
_entity.type
_entity.pdbx_description
1 polymer ?
#
loop_
_entity_poly.entity_id
_entity_poly.type
_entity_poly.pdbx_seq_one_letter_code
_entity_poly.pdbx_strand_id
1 'polypeptide(L)'
;MRLKNVMKRYRSTFVRDDGLRFLGELTSPAPDKVFLKVDPASMVAAGNVFGTEVGRHYLVLSRGESDLATTIYRLFELVEVDRKLAWSRMQKIVDPVTGLETDTVPVALGDVWVHIEKQDLITDITHIDERRYTVTTPVTLQVNDKLGDYTVVEVFFAYGVCQALVK
;
A
#
# COMPACT_ATOMS: atom_id res chain seq x y z
N MET A 1 -33.76 -27.45 -20.52
CA MET A 1 -32.92 -26.41 -21.15
C MET A 1 -31.89 -25.96 -20.10
N ARG A 2 -30.65 -26.48 -20.15
CA ARG A 2 -29.58 -26.14 -19.17
C ARG A 2 -28.93 -24.82 -19.59
N LEU A 3 -28.99 -23.81 -18.74
CA LEU A 3 -28.34 -22.52 -18.95
C LEU A 3 -26.81 -22.71 -19.02
N LYS A 4 -26.26 -22.59 -20.24
CA LYS A 4 -24.84 -22.37 -20.47
C LYS A 4 -24.50 -20.94 -20.03
N ASN A 5 -24.33 -20.71 -18.72
CA ASN A 5 -23.58 -19.55 -18.25
C ASN A 5 -22.09 -19.81 -18.50
N VAL A 6 -21.68 -19.67 -19.76
CA VAL A 6 -20.28 -19.54 -20.13
C VAL A 6 -19.76 -18.30 -19.43
N MET A 7 -18.81 -18.46 -18.53
CA MET A 7 -18.14 -17.42 -17.75
C MET A 7 -17.71 -16.25 -18.65
N LYS A 8 -18.55 -15.23 -18.81
CA LYS A 8 -18.08 -13.92 -19.29
C LYS A 8 -17.23 -13.36 -18.16
N ARG A 9 -15.91 -13.31 -18.37
CA ARG A 9 -14.99 -12.58 -17.51
C ARG A 9 -15.36 -11.11 -17.63
N TYR A 10 -15.96 -10.54 -16.59
CA TYR A 10 -16.35 -9.13 -16.58
C TYR A 10 -15.11 -8.29 -16.29
N ARG A 11 -14.59 -7.63 -17.34
CA ARG A 11 -13.66 -6.52 -17.16
C ARG A 11 -14.45 -5.33 -16.61
N SER A 12 -13.90 -4.69 -15.59
CA SER A 12 -14.46 -3.48 -14.99
C SER A 12 -13.53 -2.30 -15.24
N THR A 13 -14.10 -1.10 -15.26
CA THR A 13 -13.31 0.14 -15.26
C THR A 13 -13.09 0.55 -13.80
N PHE A 14 -11.83 0.76 -13.44
CA PHE A 14 -11.44 1.22 -12.11
C PHE A 14 -10.90 2.65 -12.20
N VAL A 15 -10.95 3.37 -11.08
CA VAL A 15 -10.44 4.74 -10.96
C VAL A 15 -9.34 4.75 -9.89
N ARG A 16 -8.14 5.16 -10.30
CA ARG A 16 -7.00 5.37 -9.39
C ARG A 16 -7.22 6.61 -8.53
N ASP A 17 -6.48 6.69 -7.42
CA ASP A 17 -6.53 7.85 -6.50
C ASP A 17 -6.08 9.17 -7.18
N ASP A 18 -5.29 9.09 -8.26
CA ASP A 18 -4.93 10.23 -9.12
C ASP A 18 -5.97 10.58 -10.20
N GLY A 19 -7.11 9.87 -10.23
CA GLY A 19 -8.21 10.07 -11.17
C GLY A 19 -8.07 9.33 -12.50
N LEU A 20 -6.93 8.68 -12.78
CA LEU A 20 -6.76 7.92 -14.01
C LEU A 20 -7.63 6.66 -14.02
N ARG A 21 -8.26 6.39 -15.17
CA ARG A 21 -9.10 5.22 -15.36
C ARG A 21 -8.34 4.12 -16.07
N PHE A 22 -8.60 2.87 -15.68
CA PHE A 22 -8.05 1.70 -16.36
C PHE A 22 -9.04 0.55 -16.39
N LEU A 23 -8.89 -0.34 -17.38
CA LEU A 23 -9.66 -1.57 -17.47
C LEU A 23 -8.90 -2.72 -16.81
N GLY A 24 -9.60 -3.50 -16.00
CA GLY A 24 -9.01 -4.67 -15.34
C GLY A 24 -10.04 -5.75 -15.01
N GLU A 25 -9.55 -6.91 -14.59
CA GLU A 25 -10.35 -8.03 -14.09
C GLU A 25 -9.82 -8.41 -12.71
N LEU A 26 -10.71 -8.38 -11.71
CA LEU A 26 -10.38 -8.90 -10.37
C LEU A 26 -10.61 -10.41 -10.33
N THR A 27 -9.64 -11.14 -9.78
CA THR A 27 -9.73 -12.59 -9.59
C THR A 27 -9.30 -12.96 -8.19
N SER A 28 -9.99 -13.89 -7.55
CA SER A 28 -9.70 -14.34 -6.18
C SER A 28 -9.45 -15.86 -6.20
N PRO A 29 -8.21 -16.33 -6.42
CA PRO A 29 -7.90 -17.76 -6.41
C PRO A 29 -8.00 -18.37 -5.01
N ALA A 30 -7.96 -17.55 -3.96
CA ALA A 30 -8.19 -17.92 -2.57
C ALA A 30 -9.05 -16.83 -1.87
N PRO A 31 -9.69 -17.13 -0.72
CA PRO A 31 -10.55 -16.18 0.00
C PRO A 31 -9.83 -14.91 0.49
N ASP A 32 -8.55 -15.03 0.77
CA ASP A 32 -7.66 -14.00 1.35
C ASP A 32 -6.80 -13.28 0.30
N LYS A 33 -6.86 -13.73 -0.97
CA LYS A 33 -5.99 -13.20 -2.04
C LYS A 33 -6.79 -12.70 -3.21
N VAL A 34 -6.66 -11.40 -3.46
CA VAL A 34 -7.24 -10.74 -4.62
C VAL A 34 -6.14 -10.35 -5.58
N PHE A 35 -6.35 -10.63 -6.87
CA PHE A 35 -5.42 -10.27 -7.93
C PHE A 35 -6.11 -9.39 -8.97
N LEU A 36 -5.34 -8.48 -9.53
CA LEU A 36 -5.74 -7.63 -10.65
C LEU A 36 -5.04 -8.10 -11.92
N LYS A 37 -5.83 -8.43 -12.94
CA LYS A 37 -5.36 -8.67 -14.31
C LYS A 37 -5.62 -7.43 -15.14
N VAL A 38 -4.59 -6.91 -15.81
CA VAL A 38 -4.71 -5.79 -16.75
C VAL A 38 -4.01 -6.10 -18.06
N ASP A 39 -4.36 -5.33 -19.09
CA ASP A 39 -3.65 -5.32 -20.35
C ASP A 39 -2.17 -4.95 -20.15
N PRO A 40 -1.22 -5.53 -20.90
CA PRO A 40 0.21 -5.17 -20.79
C PRO A 40 0.50 -3.68 -21.03
N ALA A 41 -0.31 -3.01 -21.87
CA ALA A 41 -0.18 -1.57 -22.13
C ALA A 41 -0.81 -0.69 -21.03
N SER A 42 -1.43 -1.28 -20.01
CA SER A 42 -2.01 -0.54 -18.89
C SER A 42 -0.94 0.17 -18.06
N MET A 43 -1.21 1.41 -17.68
CA MET A 43 -0.34 2.25 -16.82
C MET A 43 -0.39 1.87 -15.33
N VAL A 44 -1.04 0.77 -14.98
CA VAL A 44 -1.07 0.27 -13.59
C VAL A 44 0.31 -0.23 -13.18
N ALA A 45 0.75 0.15 -11.99
CA ALA A 45 2.02 -0.27 -11.40
C ALA A 45 1.86 -0.49 -9.88
N ALA A 46 2.86 -1.14 -9.27
CA ALA A 46 2.91 -1.22 -7.81
C ALA A 46 2.93 0.18 -7.17
N GLY A 47 2.33 0.29 -6.00
CA GLY A 47 2.15 1.58 -5.32
C GLY A 47 0.94 2.38 -5.83
N ASN A 48 0.25 1.95 -6.89
CA ASN A 48 -1.03 2.57 -7.24
C ASN A 48 -2.13 2.14 -6.27
N VAL A 49 -3.00 3.07 -5.91
CA VAL A 49 -4.22 2.81 -5.16
C VAL A 49 -5.41 3.11 -6.05
N PHE A 50 -6.44 2.26 -6.01
CA PHE A 50 -7.68 2.48 -6.75
C PHE A 50 -8.90 2.07 -5.93
N GLY A 51 -10.01 2.75 -6.19
CA GLY A 51 -11.30 2.45 -5.59
C GLY A 51 -12.14 1.52 -6.47
N THR A 52 -13.05 0.79 -5.82
CA THR A 52 -14.14 0.04 -6.44
C THR A 52 -15.47 0.76 -6.26
N GLU A 53 -16.47 0.42 -7.06
CA GLU A 53 -17.82 1.00 -6.97
C GLU A 53 -18.49 0.75 -5.60
N VAL A 54 -18.08 -0.31 -4.89
CA VAL A 54 -18.58 -0.65 -3.56
C VAL A 54 -17.81 0.06 -2.43
N GLY A 55 -16.93 1.00 -2.75
CA GLY A 55 -16.18 1.81 -1.78
C GLY A 55 -14.94 1.16 -1.18
N ARG A 56 -14.56 -0.04 -1.64
CA ARG A 56 -13.28 -0.67 -1.23
C ARG A 56 -12.12 -0.06 -1.99
N HIS A 57 -10.97 0.07 -1.32
CA HIS A 57 -9.74 0.56 -1.91
C HIS A 57 -8.68 -0.53 -1.89
N TYR A 58 -7.93 -0.65 -2.98
CA TYR A 58 -6.88 -1.64 -3.13
C TYR A 58 -5.56 -0.97 -3.48
N LEU A 59 -4.50 -1.38 -2.78
CA LEU A 59 -3.11 -1.08 -3.12
C LEU A 59 -2.54 -2.19 -4.00
N VAL A 60 -1.95 -1.79 -5.12
CA VAL A 60 -1.35 -2.69 -6.10
C VAL A 60 0.05 -3.10 -5.65
N LEU A 61 0.29 -4.41 -5.59
CA LEU A 61 1.56 -5.03 -5.27
C LEU A 61 2.16 -5.72 -6.50
N SER A 62 3.45 -5.51 -6.75
CA SER A 62 4.19 -6.19 -7.80
C SER A 62 4.70 -7.53 -7.29
N ARG A 63 4.14 -8.62 -7.80
CA ARG A 63 4.88 -9.88 -7.88
C ARG A 63 5.83 -9.72 -9.05
N GLY A 64 7.14 -9.88 -8.82
CA GLY A 64 8.18 -9.68 -9.83
C GLY A 64 7.81 -10.26 -11.20
N GLU A 65 8.36 -9.68 -12.27
CA GLU A 65 8.00 -10.06 -13.64
C GLU A 65 8.11 -11.58 -13.83
N SER A 66 7.00 -12.20 -14.24
CA SER A 66 7.05 -13.57 -14.73
C SER A 66 7.72 -13.50 -16.10
N ASP A 67 8.95 -14.01 -16.18
CA ASP A 67 9.84 -14.13 -17.35
C ASP A 67 9.27 -14.98 -18.52
N LEU A 68 7.95 -15.01 -18.71
CA LEU A 68 7.32 -15.71 -19.82
C LEU A 68 7.28 -14.79 -21.04
N ALA A 69 7.92 -15.26 -22.12
CA ALA A 69 8.22 -14.58 -23.38
C ALA A 69 7.02 -14.00 -24.18
N THR A 70 5.83 -13.91 -23.60
CA THR A 70 4.67 -13.19 -24.15
C THR A 70 3.65 -12.99 -23.02
N THR A 71 3.83 -11.94 -22.23
CA THR A 71 2.88 -11.58 -21.17
C THR A 71 1.57 -11.10 -21.80
N ILE A 72 0.56 -11.96 -21.94
CA ILE A 72 -0.77 -11.62 -22.49
C ILE A 72 -1.51 -10.63 -21.56
N TYR A 73 -1.16 -10.62 -20.27
CA TYR A 73 -1.71 -9.71 -19.26
C TYR A 73 -0.71 -9.54 -18.12
N ARG A 74 -0.69 -8.36 -17.49
CA ARG A 74 0.03 -8.15 -16.23
C ARG A 74 -0.86 -8.57 -15.08
N LEU A 75 -0.30 -9.29 -14.12
CA LEU A 75 -0.97 -9.78 -12.92
C LEU A 75 -0.36 -9.11 -11.69
N PHE A 76 -1.19 -8.45 -10.89
CA PHE A 76 -0.80 -7.85 -9.63
C PHE A 76 -1.52 -8.51 -8.48
N GLU A 77 -0.85 -8.61 -7.33
CA GLU A 77 -1.51 -8.92 -6.07
C GLU A 77 -2.08 -7.63 -5.50
N LEU A 78 -3.22 -7.71 -4.83
CA LEU A 78 -3.87 -6.55 -4.22
C LEU A 78 -3.97 -6.77 -2.72
N VAL A 79 -3.70 -5.70 -1.98
CA VAL A 79 -4.02 -5.63 -0.55
C VAL A 79 -5.10 -4.57 -0.34
N GLU A 80 -6.12 -4.91 0.45
CA GLU A 80 -7.18 -3.96 0.79
C GLU A 80 -6.64 -2.92 1.78
N VAL A 81 -6.77 -1.64 1.45
CA VAL A 81 -6.39 -0.52 2.32
C VAL A 81 -7.67 0.08 2.89
N ASP A 82 -7.84 -0.02 4.20
CA ASP A 82 -9.10 0.31 4.90
C ASP A 82 -9.06 1.71 5.53
N ARG A 83 -7.87 2.31 5.67
CA ARG A 83 -7.67 3.58 6.37
C ARG A 83 -6.89 4.57 5.54
N LYS A 84 -7.28 5.84 5.66
CA LYS A 84 -6.51 6.98 5.19
C LYS A 84 -6.01 7.75 6.41
N LEU A 85 -4.70 7.82 6.60
CA LEU A 85 -4.07 8.45 7.77
C LEU A 85 -3.29 9.70 7.38
N ALA A 86 -3.34 10.72 8.23
CA ALA A 86 -2.50 11.90 8.10
C ALA A 86 -1.03 11.50 8.27
N TRP A 87 -0.19 11.90 7.32
CA TRP A 87 1.24 11.64 7.30
C TRP A 87 2.01 12.92 7.60
N SER A 88 2.94 12.83 8.55
CA SER A 88 3.89 13.91 8.81
C SER A 88 5.29 13.37 9.08
N ARG A 89 6.28 14.21 8.83
CA ARG A 89 7.70 13.91 9.02
C ARG A 89 8.35 15.00 9.87
N MET A 90 9.14 14.59 10.85
CA MET A 90 9.98 15.53 11.58
C MET A 90 11.11 16.00 10.66
N GLN A 91 11.13 17.30 10.34
CA GLN A 91 12.24 17.90 9.62
C GLN A 91 13.13 18.64 10.61
N LYS A 92 14.44 18.43 10.47
CA LYS A 92 15.44 19.22 11.19
C LYS A 92 15.59 20.56 10.50
N ILE A 93 15.53 21.63 11.28
CA ILE A 93 15.87 22.97 10.81
C ILE A 93 17.34 23.21 11.11
N VAL A 94 18.11 23.43 10.04
CA VAL A 94 19.52 23.83 10.13
C VAL A 94 19.56 25.35 10.03
N ASP A 95 20.08 26.01 11.05
CA ASP A 95 20.34 27.44 11.01
C ASP A 95 21.37 27.74 9.90
N PRO A 96 21.03 28.57 8.89
CA PRO A 96 21.94 28.82 7.76
C PRO A 96 23.18 29.63 8.14
N VAL A 97 23.17 30.34 9.27
CA VAL A 97 24.30 31.16 9.75
C VAL A 97 25.24 30.34 10.63
N THR A 98 24.69 29.59 11.57
CA THR A 98 25.49 28.85 12.56
C THR A 98 25.74 27.38 12.18
N GLY A 99 24.94 26.82 11.27
CA GLY A 99 24.97 25.40 10.92
C GLY A 99 24.44 24.47 12.01
N LEU A 100 23.88 25.03 13.09
CA LEU A 100 23.37 24.25 14.21
C LEU A 100 21.96 23.71 13.92
N GLU A 101 21.74 22.44 14.22
CA GLU A 101 20.42 21.83 14.24
C GLU A 101 19.72 22.26 15.54
N THR A 102 18.67 23.07 15.44
CA THR A 102 18.07 23.72 16.62
C THR A 102 16.71 23.15 16.97
N ASP A 103 15.86 22.83 15.99
CA ASP A 103 14.51 22.34 16.23
C ASP A 103 14.06 21.27 15.22
N THR A 104 13.24 20.34 15.69
CA THR A 104 12.47 19.41 14.83
C THR A 104 11.02 19.87 14.77
N VAL A 105 10.55 20.23 13.57
CA VAL A 105 9.15 20.63 13.35
C VAL A 105 8.45 19.52 12.54
N PRO A 106 7.26 19.08 12.95
CA PRO A 106 6.48 18.15 12.14
C PRO A 106 5.96 18.86 10.90
N VAL A 107 6.36 18.37 9.72
CA VAL A 107 5.87 18.85 8.43
C VAL A 107 4.81 17.88 7.93
N ALA A 108 3.60 18.38 7.70
CA ALA A 108 2.52 17.60 7.10
C ALA A 108 2.83 17.29 5.63
N LEU A 109 2.75 16.01 5.26
CA LEU A 109 3.04 15.51 3.92
C LEU A 109 1.76 15.09 3.16
N GLY A 110 0.61 15.13 3.83
CA GLY A 110 -0.71 14.82 3.27
C GLY A 110 -1.36 13.62 3.94
N ASP A 111 -2.33 13.02 3.27
CA ASP A 111 -3.02 11.82 3.73
C ASP A 111 -2.63 10.62 2.88
N VAL A 112 -2.45 9.47 3.52
CA VAL A 112 -2.01 8.25 2.83
C VAL A 112 -2.90 7.06 3.16
N TRP A 113 -3.21 6.27 2.12
CA TRP A 113 -3.89 4.99 2.27
C TRP A 113 -2.96 3.93 2.88
N VAL A 114 -3.43 3.25 3.91
CA VAL A 114 -2.67 2.24 4.62
C VAL A 114 -3.48 0.95 4.81
N HIS A 115 -2.78 -0.17 4.76
CA HIS A 115 -3.24 -1.45 5.29
C HIS A 115 -2.51 -1.68 6.62
N ILE A 116 -3.25 -1.94 7.70
CA ILE A 116 -2.68 -2.18 9.03
C ILE A 116 -2.98 -3.61 9.47
N GLU A 117 -1.92 -4.38 9.68
CA GLU A 117 -1.98 -5.73 10.23
C GLU A 117 -1.39 -5.73 11.64
N LYS A 118 -2.10 -6.31 12.61
CA LYS A 118 -1.59 -6.45 13.97
C LYS A 118 -0.55 -7.57 13.99
N GLN A 119 0.64 -7.29 14.53
CA GLN A 119 1.60 -8.35 14.82
C GLN A 119 1.26 -9.04 16.14
N ASP A 120 1.65 -10.30 16.26
CA ASP A 120 1.57 -11.02 17.52
C ASP A 120 2.29 -10.24 18.63
N LEU A 121 1.76 -10.35 19.86
CA LEU A 121 2.37 -9.71 21.03
C LEU A 121 3.79 -10.26 21.21
N ILE A 122 4.78 -9.39 21.06
CA ILE A 122 6.16 -9.72 21.39
C ILE A 122 6.36 -9.26 22.84
N THR A 123 6.50 -10.21 23.75
CA THR A 123 6.95 -9.94 25.12
C THR A 123 8.43 -9.57 25.05
N ASP A 124 8.76 -8.30 25.31
CA ASP A 124 10.15 -7.87 25.40
C ASP A 124 10.85 -8.53 26.60
N ILE A 125 12.19 -8.48 26.65
CA ILE A 125 12.99 -8.96 27.80
C ILE A 125 12.55 -8.32 29.13
N THR A 126 11.92 -7.14 29.07
CA THR A 126 11.36 -6.41 30.21
C THR A 126 9.95 -6.87 30.61
N HIS A 127 9.36 -7.85 29.91
CA HIS A 127 7.98 -8.33 30.10
C HIS A 127 6.91 -7.25 29.93
N ILE A 128 7.22 -6.21 29.13
CA ILE A 128 6.25 -5.19 28.76
C ILE A 128 5.64 -5.59 27.42
N ASP A 129 4.31 -5.69 27.40
CA ASP A 129 3.54 -5.97 26.19
C ASP A 129 3.57 -4.74 25.26
N GLU A 130 4.42 -4.77 24.24
CA GLU A 130 4.40 -3.77 23.17
C GLU A 130 3.44 -4.20 22.05
N ARG A 131 2.49 -3.32 21.70
CA ARG A 131 1.65 -3.52 20.53
C ARG A 131 2.40 -3.04 19.29
N ARG A 132 2.75 -3.96 18.39
CA ARG A 132 3.34 -3.65 17.10
C ARG A 132 2.37 -3.93 15.97
N TYR A 133 2.43 -3.09 14.95
CA TYR A 133 1.61 -3.23 13.76
C TYR A 133 2.51 -3.16 12.52
N THR A 134 2.19 -3.97 11.52
CA THR A 134 2.75 -3.84 10.18
C THR A 134 1.85 -2.91 9.39
N VAL A 135 2.42 -1.86 8.81
CA VAL A 135 1.75 -0.95 7.90
C VAL A 135 2.27 -1.17 6.49
N THR A 136 1.37 -1.36 5.52
CA THR A 136 1.71 -1.38 4.08
C THR A 136 1.12 -0.15 3.40
N THR A 137 1.93 0.58 2.64
CA THR A 137 1.56 1.88 2.05
C THR A 137 2.28 2.16 0.72
N PRO A 138 1.69 2.93 -0.20
CA PRO A 138 2.35 3.31 -1.46
C PRO A 138 3.47 4.33 -1.30
N VAL A 139 3.53 5.08 -0.19
CA VAL A 139 4.53 6.14 -0.01
C VAL A 139 5.78 5.63 0.69
N THR A 140 6.92 6.22 0.37
CA THR A 140 8.19 5.92 1.03
C THR A 140 8.24 6.56 2.41
N LEU A 141 8.08 5.73 3.44
CA LEU A 141 8.20 6.13 4.84
C LEU A 141 9.68 6.20 5.28
N GLN A 142 9.91 6.96 6.34
CA GLN A 142 11.19 7.02 7.05
C GLN A 142 10.97 6.71 8.54
N VAL A 143 12.03 6.24 9.21
CA VAL A 143 11.99 6.05 10.66
C VAL A 143 11.67 7.38 11.35
N ASN A 144 10.79 7.33 12.34
CA ASN A 144 10.18 8.48 13.03
C ASN A 144 9.13 9.28 12.24
N ASP A 145 8.75 8.86 11.03
CA ASP A 145 7.53 9.37 10.41
C ASP A 145 6.31 9.07 11.29
N LYS A 146 5.31 9.95 11.22
CA LYS A 146 4.03 9.81 11.93
C LYS A 146 2.91 9.53 10.94
N LEU A 147 2.11 8.51 11.24
CA LEU A 147 0.92 8.12 10.49
C LEU A 147 -0.28 8.11 11.45
N GLY A 148 -1.03 9.22 11.50
CA GLY A 148 -2.00 9.45 12.57
C GLY A 148 -1.32 9.36 13.94
N ASP A 149 -1.80 8.43 14.78
CA ASP A 149 -1.24 8.19 16.12
C ASP A 149 -0.02 7.27 16.13
N TYR A 150 0.31 6.64 15.00
CA TYR A 150 1.38 5.65 14.91
C TYR A 150 2.74 6.28 14.59
N THR A 151 3.80 5.70 15.15
CA THR A 151 5.19 6.10 14.87
C THR A 151 5.92 4.99 14.13
N VAL A 152 6.56 5.34 13.00
CA VAL A 152 7.38 4.40 12.22
C VAL A 152 8.68 4.07 12.97
N VAL A 153 8.91 2.78 13.21
CA VAL A 153 10.08 2.26 13.93
C VAL A 153 11.06 1.59 12.98
N GLU A 154 10.54 0.88 11.98
CA GLU A 154 11.33 0.14 10.99
C GLU A 154 10.68 0.25 9.62
N VAL A 155 11.49 0.27 8.55
CA VAL A 155 11.02 0.40 7.17
C VAL A 155 11.73 -0.62 6.29
N PHE A 156 10.97 -1.31 5.44
CA PHE A 156 11.47 -2.24 4.44
C PHE A 156 10.63 -2.13 3.16
N PHE A 157 11.20 -2.55 2.03
CA PHE A 157 10.54 -2.51 0.73
C PHE A 157 10.29 -3.93 0.24
N ALA A 158 9.03 -4.22 -0.05
CA ALA A 158 8.60 -5.52 -0.57
C ALA A 158 7.51 -5.31 -1.62
N TYR A 159 7.52 -6.14 -2.67
CA TYR A 159 6.50 -6.13 -3.73
C TYR A 159 6.29 -4.74 -4.38
N GLY A 160 7.33 -3.91 -4.43
CA GLY A 160 7.27 -2.56 -5.01
C GLY A 160 6.51 -1.53 -4.16
N VAL A 161 6.24 -1.80 -2.89
CA VAL A 161 5.63 -0.86 -1.94
C VAL A 161 6.42 -0.77 -0.64
N CYS A 162 6.10 0.23 0.19
CA CYS A 162 6.71 0.40 1.51
C CYS A 162 5.94 -0.42 2.54
N GLN A 163 6.68 -1.18 3.35
CA GLN A 163 6.19 -1.83 4.55
C GLN A 163 6.96 -1.29 5.75
N ALA A 164 6.26 -1.08 6.87
CA ALA A 164 6.86 -0.50 8.05
C ALA A 164 6.31 -1.12 9.33
N LEU A 165 7.15 -1.24 10.35
CA LEU A 165 6.69 -1.51 11.71
C LEU A 165 6.36 -0.20 12.40
N VAL A 166 5.19 -0.16 13.03
CA VAL A 166 4.74 1.00 13.79
C VAL A 166 4.32 0.60 15.20
N LYS A 167 4.39 1.59 16.10
CA LYS A 167 3.93 1.51 17.49
C LYS A 167 3.13 2.75 17.87
#